data_AF-A0A0E9ZQY3-F1
#
_entry.id   AF-A0A0E9ZQY3-F1
#
_cell.length_a   1.000
_cell.length_b   1.000
_cell.length_c   1.000
_cell.angle_alpha   90.00
_cell.angle_beta   90.00
_cell.angle_gamma   90.00
#
_symmetry.space_group_name_H-M   'P 1'
#
loop_
_entity.id
_entity.type
_entity.pdbx_description
1 polymer ?
#
loop_
_entity_poly.entity_id
_entity_poly.type
_entity_poly.pdbx_seq_one_letter_code
_entity_poly.pdbx_strand_id
1 'polypeptide(L)' 'MEYNQPKAVDNIQHLVGTRFVASAEAYMQEMTGAQDVRERRPTREARYSMVEYDLKDGIITAVVVYP' A
#
# COMPACT_ATOMS: atom_id res chain seq x y z
N MET A 1 1.37 19.92 12.17
CA MET A 1 0.85 18.71 11.51
C MET A 1 2.00 17.71 11.52
N GLU A 2 1.98 16.73 12.42
CA GLU A 2 3.05 15.73 12.49
C GLU A 2 2.92 14.77 11.31
N TYR A 3 3.94 14.73 10.47
CA TYR A 3 4.06 13.76 9.38
C TYR A 3 4.32 12.37 9.98
N ASN A 4 3.23 11.65 10.27
CA ASN A 4 3.21 10.32 10.88
C ASN A 4 3.54 9.21 9.85
N GLN A 5 4.49 9.47 8.95
CA GLN A 5 4.78 8.66 7.76
C GLN A 5 5.42 7.28 8.02
N PRO A 6 6.39 7.09 8.95
CA PRO A 6 6.93 5.75 9.18
C PRO A 6 5.87 4.77 9.70
N LYS A 7 4.90 5.24 10.50
CA LYS A 7 3.86 4.38 11.07
C LYS A 7 2.90 3.78 10.03
N ALA A 8 2.68 4.46 8.91
CA ALA A 8 1.69 4.02 7.93
C ALA A 8 2.11 2.73 7.22
N VAL A 9 3.38 2.63 6.80
CA VAL A 9 3.89 1.39 6.18
C VAL A 9 3.99 0.26 7.20
N ASP A 10 4.43 0.56 8.43
CA ASP A 10 4.48 -0.42 9.53
C ASP A 10 3.11 -1.07 9.80
N ASN A 11 2.02 -0.30 9.68
CA ASN A 11 0.66 -0.79 9.86
C ASN A 11 0.25 -1.85 8.82
N ILE A 12 0.84 -1.86 7.62
CA ILE A 12 0.43 -2.74 6.51
C ILE A 12 1.53 -3.72 6.07
N GLN A 13 2.74 -3.61 6.62
CA GLN A 13 3.89 -4.45 6.25
C GLN A 13 3.61 -5.95 6.45
N HIS A 14 2.78 -6.31 7.43
CA HIS A 14 2.40 -7.69 7.72
C HIS A 14 1.58 -8.36 6.61
N LEU A 15 1.07 -7.60 5.64
CA LEU A 15 0.38 -8.15 4.46
C LEU A 15 1.36 -8.78 3.46
N VAL A 16 2.65 -8.45 3.53
CA VAL A 16 3.66 -9.08 2.67
C VAL A 16 3.77 -10.56 3.02
N GLY A 17 3.71 -11.41 1.99
CA GLY A 17 3.65 -12.87 2.12
C GLY A 17 2.23 -13.43 2.25
N THR A 18 1.22 -12.57 2.33
CA THR A 18 -0.19 -13.00 2.37
C THR A 18 -0.83 -13.01 0.99
N ARG A 19 -1.90 -13.79 0.83
CA ARG A 19 -2.67 -13.84 -0.41
C ARG A 19 -3.50 -12.56 -0.57
N PHE A 20 -3.44 -11.98 -1.75
CA PHE A 20 -4.27 -10.82 -2.09
C PHE A 20 -5.75 -11.21 -2.11
N VAL A 21 -6.57 -10.38 -1.46
CA VAL A 21 -8.03 -10.45 -1.46
C VAL A 21 -8.56 -9.05 -1.71
N ALA A 22 -9.76 -8.92 -2.28
CA ALA A 22 -10.32 -7.62 -2.65
C ALA A 22 -10.43 -6.64 -1.46
N SER A 23 -10.59 -7.14 -0.24
CA SER A 23 -10.62 -6.30 0.98
C SER A 23 -9.26 -5.77 1.41
N ALA A 24 -8.15 -6.29 0.86
CA ALA A 24 -6.80 -5.85 1.20
C ALA A 24 -6.58 -4.37 0.81
N GLU A 25 -7.14 -3.93 -0.31
CA GLU A 25 -7.03 -2.53 -0.74
C GLU A 25 -7.75 -1.58 0.22
N ALA A 26 -8.98 -1.91 0.60
CA ALA A 26 -9.75 -1.14 1.58
C ALA A 26 -9.04 -1.07 2.94
N TYR A 27 -8.44 -2.20 3.38
CA TYR A 27 -7.65 -2.25 4.60
C TYR A 27 -6.40 -1.36 4.52
N MET A 28 -5.64 -1.45 3.42
CA MET A 28 -4.46 -0.60 3.22
C MET A 28 -4.84 0.88 3.22
N GLN A 29 -5.96 1.24 2.60
CA GLN A 29 -6.48 2.61 2.59
C GLN A 29 -6.84 3.09 4.00
N GLU A 30 -7.54 2.28 4.79
CA GLU A 30 -7.93 2.64 6.17
C GLU A 30 -6.70 2.80 7.08
N MET A 31 -5.74 1.88 6.99
CA MET A 31 -4.57 1.87 7.88
C MET A 31 -3.51 2.93 7.56
N THR A 32 -3.48 3.41 6.31
CA THR A 32 -2.51 4.41 5.83
C THR A 32 -3.11 5.80 5.64
N GLY A 33 -4.44 5.89 5.50
CA GLY A 33 -5.13 7.12 5.10
C GLY A 33 -4.90 7.50 3.64
N ALA A 34 -4.35 6.60 2.82
CA ALA A 34 -4.09 6.89 1.40
C ALA A 34 -5.39 7.13 0.62
N GLN A 35 -5.33 8.01 -0.36
CA GLN A 35 -6.47 8.29 -1.22
C GLN A 35 -6.57 7.30 -2.38
N ASP A 36 -5.46 6.64 -2.71
CA ASP A 36 -5.33 5.73 -3.84
C ASP A 36 -4.53 4.50 -3.39
N VAL A 37 -5.03 3.31 -3.67
CA VAL A 37 -4.33 2.04 -3.41
C VAL A 37 -4.40 1.22 -4.69
N ARG A 38 -3.25 0.75 -5.19
CA ARG A 38 -3.21 -0.01 -6.45
C ARG A 38 -2.00 -0.92 -6.55
N GLU A 39 -2.09 -1.89 -7.44
CA GLU A 39 -0.92 -2.65 -7.87
C GLU A 39 0.10 -1.72 -8.56
N ARG A 40 1.37 -1.85 -8.18
CA ARG A 40 2.48 -1.01 -8.63
C ARG A 40 2.63 -1.07 -10.14
N ARG A 41 2.79 0.10 -10.78
CA ARG A 41 3.09 0.18 -12.22
C ARG A 41 4.38 0.97 -12.46
N PRO A 42 5.26 0.50 -13.36
CA PRO A 42 6.61 1.07 -13.52
C PRO A 42 6.68 2.50 -14.09
N THR A 43 5.56 3.13 -14.47
CA THR A 43 5.56 4.36 -15.27
C THR A 43 4.76 5.52 -14.69
N ARG A 44 4.34 5.48 -13.41
CA ARG A 44 3.59 6.60 -12.81
C ARG A 44 4.35 7.29 -11.69
N GLU A 45 4.52 8.60 -11.85
CA GLU A 45 4.84 9.51 -10.74
C GLU A 45 3.63 9.62 -9.81
N ALA A 46 3.87 9.45 -8.50
CA ALA A 46 2.85 9.65 -7.46
C ALA A 46 2.45 11.13 -7.42
N ARG A 47 1.17 11.43 -7.63
CA ARG A 47 0.61 12.80 -7.58
C ARG A 47 -0.11 13.13 -6.27
N TYR A 48 -0.42 12.11 -5.46
CA TYR A 48 -1.18 12.19 -4.20
C TYR A 48 -0.72 11.06 -3.25
N SER A 49 -1.14 11.12 -1.99
CA SER A 49 -0.88 10.07 -1.00
C SER A 49 -1.45 8.72 -1.48
N MET A 50 -0.56 7.76 -1.72
CA MET A 50 -0.87 6.52 -2.45
C MET A 50 -0.17 5.33 -1.80
N VAL A 51 -0.83 4.18 -1.80
CA VAL A 51 -0.20 2.88 -1.55
C VAL A 51 -0.04 2.13 -2.86
N GLU A 52 1.17 1.62 -3.11
CA GLU A 52 1.39 0.63 -4.16
C GLU A 52 1.75 -0.72 -3.56
N TYR A 53 1.29 -1.80 -4.18
CA TYR A 53 1.67 -3.16 -3.80
C TYR A 53 2.11 -3.98 -5.02
N ASP A 54 3.04 -4.91 -4.82
CA ASP A 54 3.49 -5.84 -5.85
C ASP A 54 2.83 -7.22 -5.64
N LEU A 55 2.28 -7.82 -6.71
CA LEU A 55 1.74 -9.18 -6.68
C LEU A 55 2.62 -10.16 -7.43
N LYS A 56 2.80 -11.34 -6.85
CA LYS A 56 3.40 -12.51 -7.52
C LYS A 56 2.60 -13.75 -7.15
N ASP A 57 2.06 -14.44 -8.15
CA ASP A 57 1.22 -15.64 -7.96
C ASP A 57 0.03 -15.42 -7.00
N GLY A 58 -0.53 -14.20 -6.99
CA GLY A 58 -1.61 -13.79 -6.09
C GLY A 58 -1.17 -13.52 -4.64
N ILE A 59 0.14 -13.52 -4.36
CA ILE A 59 0.73 -13.17 -3.07
C ILE A 59 1.28 -11.74 -3.13
N ILE A 60 1.04 -10.97 -2.07
CA ILE A 60 1.62 -9.63 -1.92
C ILE A 60 3.10 -9.78 -1.58
N THR A 61 3.97 -9.17 -2.37
CA THR A 61 5.43 -9.30 -2.24
C THR A 61 6.12 -8.02 -1.79
N ALA A 62 5.48 -6.87 -2.00
CA ALA A 62 5.92 -5.59 -1.48
C ALA A 62 4.72 -4.66 -1.29
N VAL A 63 4.86 -3.71 -0.37
CA VAL A 63 3.96 -2.57 -0.18
C VAL A 63 4.80 -1.32 0.01
N VAL A 64 4.37 -0.21 -0.59
CA VAL A 64 5.06 1.08 -0.55
C VAL A 64 4.03 2.17 -0.34
N VAL A 65 4.31 3.10 0.58
CA VAL A 65 3.43 4.25 0.86
C VAL A 65 4.13 5.52 0.37
N TYR A 66 3.45 6.29 -0.46
CA TYR A 66 3.89 7.59 -0.96
C TYR A 66 3.09 8.71 -0.28
N PRO A 67 3.72 9.81 0.11
CA PRO A 67 3.06 10.96 0.72
C PRO A 67 2.25 11.80 -0.28
#